data_AF-A0A959TSK1-F1
#
_entry.id   AF-A0A959TSK1-F1
#
_cell.length_a   1.000
_cell.length_b   1.000
_cell.length_c   1.000
_cell.angle_alpha   90.00
_cell.angle_beta   90.00
_cell.angle_gamma   90.00
#
_symmetry.space_group_name_H-M   'P 1'
#
loop_
_entity.id
_entity.type
_entity.pdbx_description
1 polymer ?
#
loop_
_entity_poly.entity_id
_entity_poly.type
_entity_poly.pdbx_seq_one_letter_code
_entity_poly.pdbx_strand_id
1 'polypeptide(L)'
;MSFLTGTNCELIYASTATSAAKASWTTEVTCNDTATMGVQAHLPPDFWLPTPGQVGRGIRIVARGILSSTGTPTYTFSIRGGAAGSTSTAILLGTAALTTGSGVTNQIWEMQGDVMLTTLGAAGTNSTVRGVGTFISPGTANKIDPAWGGGATPGTVATVDTSITNYINFNIACSASSASNTVTIQQLLVFGLN
;
A
#
# COMPACT_ATOMS: atom_id res chain seq x y z
N MET A 1 -16.40 -18.02 -4.66
CA MET A 1 -15.70 -19.32 -4.81
C MET A 1 -15.32 -19.50 -6.26
N SER A 2 -14.03 -19.70 -6.55
CA SER A 2 -13.63 -20.26 -7.84
C SER A 2 -14.24 -21.65 -7.97
N PHE A 3 -15.01 -21.88 -9.04
CA PHE A 3 -15.64 -23.17 -9.32
C PHE A 3 -14.61 -24.28 -9.63
N LEU A 4 -13.39 -23.90 -10.02
CA LEU A 4 -12.33 -24.83 -10.45
C LEU A 4 -11.38 -25.23 -9.32
N THR A 5 -11.12 -24.33 -8.36
CA THR A 5 -10.09 -24.53 -7.32
C THR A 5 -10.64 -24.56 -5.90
N GLY A 6 -11.90 -24.17 -5.69
CA GLY A 6 -12.48 -24.04 -4.34
C GLY A 6 -11.88 -22.90 -3.50
N THR A 7 -10.88 -22.17 -4.03
CA THR A 7 -10.27 -21.03 -3.37
C THR A 7 -11.06 -19.74 -3.63
N ASN A 8 -11.25 -18.94 -2.59
CA ASN A 8 -11.99 -17.68 -2.64
C ASN A 8 -11.03 -16.49 -2.69
N CYS A 9 -11.33 -15.47 -3.50
CA CYS A 9 -10.89 -14.13 -3.15
C CYS A 9 -11.85 -13.61 -2.08
N GLU A 10 -11.34 -13.32 -0.89
CA GLU A 10 -12.16 -12.83 0.24
C GLU A 10 -11.88 -11.35 0.48
N LEU A 11 -12.92 -10.54 0.70
CA LEU A 11 -12.75 -9.17 1.13
C LEU A 11 -12.44 -9.14 2.63
N ILE A 12 -11.21 -8.79 2.99
CA ILE A 12 -10.74 -8.73 4.38
C ILE A 12 -11.07 -7.36 4.99
N TYR A 13 -10.90 -6.31 4.20
CA TYR A 13 -11.16 -4.95 4.63
C TYR A 13 -11.69 -4.10 3.48
N ALA A 14 -12.68 -3.27 3.79
CA ALA A 14 -13.13 -2.20 2.92
C ALA A 14 -13.43 -0.94 3.72
N SER A 15 -12.95 0.20 3.23
CA SER A 15 -13.35 1.51 3.71
C SER A 15 -13.53 2.46 2.54
N THR A 16 -14.62 3.22 2.59
CA THR A 16 -14.89 4.39 1.73
C THR A 16 -14.84 5.68 2.53
N ALA A 17 -14.35 5.63 3.77
CA ALA A 17 -14.13 6.83 4.56
C ALA A 17 -12.95 7.61 3.99
N THR A 18 -13.10 8.93 3.86
CA THR A 18 -12.04 9.80 3.37
C THR A 18 -10.99 10.01 4.45
N SER A 19 -9.71 9.83 4.12
CA SER A 19 -8.64 10.18 5.04
C SER A 19 -8.54 11.69 5.23
N ALA A 20 -7.98 12.12 6.35
CA ALA A 20 -7.50 13.49 6.49
C ALA A 20 -6.58 13.84 5.31
N ALA A 21 -6.78 15.03 4.74
CA ALA A 21 -5.86 15.56 3.73
C ALA A 21 -4.50 15.79 4.39
N LYS A 22 -3.48 15.10 3.89
CA LYS A 22 -2.10 15.45 4.24
C LYS A 22 -1.73 16.69 3.45
N ALA A 23 -1.13 17.66 4.13
CA ALA A 23 -0.70 18.97 3.62
C ALA A 23 0.58 19.39 4.37
N SER A 24 1.47 20.14 3.73
CA SER A 24 2.68 20.70 4.36
C SER A 24 3.62 19.69 5.05
N TRP A 25 4.04 18.65 4.33
CA TRP A 25 5.01 17.66 4.84
C TRP A 25 6.12 17.39 3.81
N THR A 26 7.24 16.85 4.30
CA THR A 26 8.33 16.35 3.43
C THR A 26 8.77 14.93 3.77
N THR A 27 8.75 14.58 5.05
CA THR A 27 9.03 13.23 5.54
C THR A 27 7.82 12.32 5.34
N GLU A 28 8.03 11.03 5.16
CA GLU A 28 6.94 10.07 5.01
C GLU A 28 5.93 10.14 6.17
N VAL A 29 4.63 10.20 5.84
CA VAL A 29 3.51 10.25 6.80
C VAL A 29 2.47 9.19 6.46
N THR A 30 1.82 8.63 7.47
CA THR A 30 0.71 7.69 7.31
C THR A 30 -0.59 8.44 6.99
N CYS A 31 -1.29 8.06 5.93
CA CYS A 31 -2.55 8.67 5.50
C CYS A 31 -3.80 7.97 6.02
N ASN A 32 -3.80 6.64 6.13
CA ASN A 32 -4.96 5.89 6.59
C ASN A 32 -5.05 5.82 8.12
N ASP A 33 -4.96 6.99 8.77
CA ASP A 33 -5.07 7.10 10.21
C ASP A 33 -6.49 6.80 10.71
N THR A 34 -6.57 6.41 11.98
CA THR A 34 -7.82 6.01 12.61
C THR A 34 -8.73 7.19 12.96
N ALA A 35 -8.18 8.40 13.00
CA ALA A 35 -8.93 9.61 13.33
C ALA A 35 -10.01 9.92 12.29
N THR A 36 -9.77 9.57 11.02
CA THR A 36 -10.69 9.85 9.91
C THR A 36 -11.25 8.61 9.24
N MET A 37 -10.42 7.57 9.07
CA MET A 37 -10.86 6.32 8.41
C MET A 37 -11.40 5.27 9.39
N GLY A 38 -11.39 5.54 10.70
CA GLY A 38 -11.89 4.63 11.72
C GLY A 38 -10.90 3.51 12.02
N VAL A 39 -11.22 2.27 11.68
CA VAL A 39 -10.33 1.13 11.92
C VAL A 39 -9.31 0.98 10.79
N GLN A 40 -8.07 0.67 11.13
CA GLN A 40 -7.03 0.40 10.15
C GLN A 40 -7.11 -1.05 9.66
N ALA A 41 -6.95 -1.25 8.35
CA ALA A 41 -6.84 -2.58 7.75
C ALA A 41 -5.68 -3.35 8.39
N HIS A 42 -5.92 -4.60 8.76
CA HIS A 42 -4.90 -5.47 9.32
C HIS A 42 -5.11 -6.91 8.90
N LEU A 43 -4.04 -7.68 9.02
CA LEU A 43 -4.02 -9.11 8.76
C LEU A 43 -3.63 -9.80 10.07
N PRO A 44 -4.40 -10.82 10.49
CA PRO A 44 -4.13 -11.51 11.74
C PRO A 44 -2.80 -12.27 11.65
N PRO A 45 -2.25 -12.71 12.81
CA PRO A 45 -1.18 -13.69 12.84
C PRO A 45 -1.50 -14.88 11.94
N ASP A 46 -0.46 -15.43 11.34
CA ASP A 46 -0.49 -16.63 10.51
C ASP A 46 -1.32 -16.52 9.22
N PHE A 47 -1.81 -15.33 8.86
CA PHE A 47 -2.61 -15.13 7.65
C PHE A 47 -1.92 -15.66 6.38
N TRP A 48 -0.63 -15.39 6.24
CA TRP A 48 0.19 -15.80 5.09
C TRP A 48 0.65 -17.26 5.15
N LEU A 49 0.44 -17.97 6.26
CA LEU A 49 0.96 -19.32 6.38
C LEU A 49 0.39 -20.21 5.27
N PRO A 50 1.25 -21.03 4.63
CA PRO A 50 0.80 -22.01 3.68
C PRO A 50 -0.10 -23.04 4.39
N THR A 51 -1.29 -23.30 3.84
CA THR A 51 -2.10 -24.47 4.21
C THR A 51 -1.62 -25.69 3.42
N PRO A 52 -1.79 -26.93 3.91
CA PRO A 52 -1.42 -28.13 3.16
C PRO A 52 -1.97 -28.09 1.73
N GLY A 53 -1.08 -28.05 0.74
CA GLY A 53 -1.43 -27.96 -0.69
C GLY A 53 -1.23 -26.59 -1.34
N GLN A 54 -0.85 -25.53 -0.61
CA GLN A 54 -0.57 -24.22 -1.21
C GLN A 54 0.65 -23.55 -0.59
N VAL A 55 1.65 -23.25 -1.42
CA VAL A 55 2.69 -22.25 -1.12
C VAL A 55 2.18 -20.91 -1.63
N GLY A 56 2.31 -19.83 -0.85
CA GLY A 56 2.15 -18.47 -1.38
C GLY A 56 0.76 -17.84 -1.25
N ARG A 57 0.11 -17.94 -0.08
CA ARG A 57 -1.01 -17.04 0.24
C ARG A 57 -0.56 -15.59 0.08
N GLY A 58 -1.49 -14.77 -0.38
CA GLY A 58 -1.22 -13.36 -0.55
C GLY A 58 -2.42 -12.49 -0.34
N ILE A 59 -2.20 -11.21 -0.61
CA ILE A 59 -3.24 -10.19 -0.54
C ILE A 59 -3.20 -9.34 -1.79
N ARG A 60 -4.37 -8.85 -2.20
CA ARG A 60 -4.48 -7.73 -3.12
C ARG A 60 -4.84 -6.49 -2.34
N ILE A 61 -4.14 -5.40 -2.59
CA ILE A 61 -4.42 -4.11 -1.97
C ILE A 61 -4.82 -3.15 -3.07
N VAL A 62 -5.89 -2.38 -2.85
CA VAL A 62 -6.35 -1.32 -3.75
C VAL A 62 -6.60 -0.07 -2.93
N ALA A 63 -5.80 0.97 -3.16
CA ALA A 63 -5.96 2.28 -2.57
C ALA A 63 -6.26 3.30 -3.68
N ARG A 64 -7.24 4.16 -3.45
CA ARG A 64 -7.63 5.21 -4.40
C ARG A 64 -7.81 6.52 -3.68
N GLY A 65 -7.57 7.61 -4.37
CA GLY A 65 -7.82 8.91 -3.78
C GLY A 65 -7.60 10.09 -4.70
N ILE A 66 -7.36 11.24 -4.07
CA ILE A 66 -7.16 12.52 -4.75
C ILE A 66 -5.78 13.08 -4.40
N LEU A 67 -5.08 13.63 -5.39
CA LEU A 67 -3.83 14.35 -5.23
C LEU A 67 -3.89 15.73 -5.89
N SER A 68 -3.13 16.67 -5.31
CA SER A 68 -2.94 18.04 -5.84
C SER A 68 -1.48 18.48 -5.65
N SER A 69 -1.02 19.40 -6.49
CA SER A 69 0.30 20.02 -6.41
C SER A 69 0.26 21.49 -6.83
N THR A 70 1.20 22.28 -6.30
CA THR A 70 1.38 23.69 -6.70
C THR A 70 2.38 23.86 -7.83
N GLY A 71 3.58 23.30 -7.64
CA GLY A 71 4.61 23.18 -8.67
C GLY A 71 4.74 21.74 -9.13
N THR A 72 5.98 21.30 -9.37
CA THR A 72 6.30 19.93 -9.79
C THR A 72 7.03 19.15 -8.68
N PRO A 73 6.49 19.01 -7.45
CA PRO A 73 7.10 18.15 -6.44
C PRO A 73 7.06 16.69 -6.87
N THR A 74 7.89 15.87 -6.24
CA THR A 74 7.78 14.42 -6.34
C THR A 74 7.00 13.87 -5.15
N TYR A 75 6.12 12.91 -5.40
CA TYR A 75 5.46 12.12 -4.37
C TYR A 75 5.94 10.68 -4.42
N THR A 76 6.19 10.09 -3.25
CA THR A 76 6.47 8.66 -3.13
C THR A 76 5.33 8.02 -2.35
N PHE A 77 4.70 7.01 -2.93
CA PHE A 77 3.62 6.25 -2.31
C PHE A 77 4.16 4.92 -1.82
N SER A 78 3.80 4.54 -0.60
CA SER A 78 4.14 3.24 -0.06
C SER A 78 2.98 2.63 0.71
N ILE A 79 2.88 1.31 0.65
CA ILE A 79 1.99 0.50 1.46
C ILE A 79 2.88 -0.42 2.28
N ARG A 80 2.80 -0.32 3.61
CA ARG A 80 3.68 -1.03 4.54
C ARG A 80 2.90 -2.00 5.43
N GLY A 81 3.53 -3.13 5.75
CA GLY A 81 3.01 -4.15 6.67
C GLY A 81 3.78 -4.16 7.98
N GLY A 82 3.09 -4.05 9.11
CA GLY A 82 3.70 -4.17 10.44
C GLY A 82 2.89 -3.47 11.53
N ALA A 83 3.55 -2.78 12.46
CA ALA A 83 2.88 -1.99 13.49
C ALA A 83 1.97 -0.90 12.90
N ALA A 84 0.84 -0.62 13.58
CA ALA A 84 -0.10 0.43 13.19
C ALA A 84 0.56 1.81 13.18
N GLY A 85 0.20 2.64 12.20
CA GLY A 85 0.75 3.98 12.01
C GLY A 85 2.22 4.05 11.57
N SER A 86 2.89 2.93 11.31
CA SER A 86 4.34 2.93 11.06
C SER A 86 4.73 3.46 9.67
N THR A 87 5.84 4.19 9.63
CA THR A 87 6.53 4.67 8.42
C THR A 87 7.86 3.94 8.18
N SER A 88 8.21 2.97 9.03
CA SER A 88 9.53 2.29 9.02
C SER A 88 9.44 0.78 8.83
N THR A 89 8.24 0.23 8.77
CA THR A 89 8.00 -1.20 8.56
C THR A 89 8.13 -1.61 7.09
N ALA A 90 8.01 -2.92 6.82
CA ALA A 90 8.26 -3.50 5.52
C ALA A 90 7.39 -2.90 4.41
N ILE A 91 8.00 -2.43 3.32
CA ILE A 91 7.28 -1.91 2.15
C ILE A 91 6.70 -3.09 1.36
N LEU A 92 5.40 -3.30 1.45
CA LEU A 92 4.71 -4.34 0.67
C LEU A 92 4.56 -3.93 -0.78
N LEU A 93 4.28 -2.65 -1.04
CA LEU A 93 4.26 -2.02 -2.36
C LEU A 93 4.79 -0.59 -2.23
N GLY A 94 5.69 -0.16 -3.11
CA GLY A 94 6.20 1.21 -3.10
C GLY A 94 6.55 1.69 -4.50
N THR A 95 6.30 2.97 -4.76
CA THR A 95 6.67 3.62 -6.01
C THR A 95 8.07 4.23 -5.92
N ALA A 96 8.67 4.57 -7.07
CA ALA A 96 9.73 5.57 -7.10
C ALA A 96 9.18 6.96 -6.75
N ALA A 97 10.06 7.95 -6.66
CA ALA A 97 9.64 9.34 -6.59
C ALA A 97 8.94 9.74 -7.91
N LEU A 98 7.64 10.06 -7.83
CA LEU A 98 6.79 10.38 -8.97
C LEU A 98 6.67 11.90 -9.13
N THR A 99 7.27 12.45 -10.18
CA THR A 99 7.14 13.89 -10.49
C THR A 99 5.71 14.22 -10.87
N THR A 100 5.12 15.23 -10.23
CA THR A 100 3.80 15.75 -10.58
C THR A 100 3.85 16.82 -11.66
N GLY A 101 2.73 17.00 -12.37
CA GLY A 101 2.52 18.21 -13.16
C GLY A 101 2.49 19.47 -12.27
N SER A 102 2.60 20.65 -12.88
CA SER A 102 2.44 21.92 -12.17
C SER A 102 0.95 22.27 -12.02
N GLY A 103 0.54 22.81 -10.87
CA GLY A 103 -0.84 23.25 -10.61
C GLY A 103 -1.88 22.12 -10.69
N VAL A 104 -1.50 20.88 -10.38
CA VAL A 104 -2.42 19.74 -10.40
C VAL A 104 -3.48 19.95 -9.33
N THR A 105 -4.75 19.95 -9.73
CA THR A 105 -5.86 20.15 -8.79
C THR A 105 -6.80 18.95 -8.83
N ASN A 106 -7.00 18.34 -7.67
CA ASN A 106 -7.97 17.30 -7.39
C ASN A 106 -7.95 16.14 -8.39
N GLN A 107 -6.76 15.70 -8.80
CA GLN A 107 -6.62 14.58 -9.73
C GLN A 107 -6.74 13.25 -9.02
N ILE A 108 -7.43 12.30 -9.65
CA ILE A 108 -7.54 10.94 -9.13
C ILE A 108 -6.18 10.22 -9.13
N TRP A 109 -6.00 9.31 -8.21
CA TRP A 109 -4.96 8.31 -8.27
C TRP A 109 -5.48 6.94 -7.81
N GLU A 110 -4.85 5.89 -8.30
CA GLU A 110 -5.05 4.51 -7.86
C GLU A 110 -3.68 3.84 -7.68
N MET A 111 -3.50 3.15 -6.56
CA MET A 111 -2.40 2.25 -6.33
C MET A 111 -2.96 0.86 -6.03
N GLN A 112 -2.60 -0.12 -6.83
CA GLN A 112 -3.04 -1.50 -6.64
C GLN A 112 -1.90 -2.49 -6.85
N GLY A 113 -1.94 -3.61 -6.16
CA GLY A 113 -0.97 -4.67 -6.36
C GLY A 113 -1.24 -5.91 -5.52
N ASP A 114 -0.55 -6.98 -5.90
CA ASP A 114 -0.59 -8.27 -5.24
C ASP A 114 0.70 -8.49 -4.45
N VAL A 115 0.55 -8.99 -3.23
CA VAL A 115 1.65 -9.25 -2.30
C VAL A 115 1.57 -10.71 -1.87
N MET A 116 2.53 -11.52 -2.31
CA MET A 116 2.55 -12.96 -2.10
C MET A 116 3.69 -13.38 -1.17
N LEU A 117 3.43 -14.34 -0.28
CA LEU A 117 4.49 -14.99 0.49
C LEU A 117 5.42 -15.78 -0.46
N THR A 118 6.72 -15.56 -0.32
CA THR A 118 7.75 -16.24 -1.13
C THR A 118 8.52 -17.27 -0.32
N THR A 119 8.88 -16.93 0.91
CA THR A 119 9.57 -17.83 1.84
C THR A 119 8.99 -17.63 3.23
N LEU A 120 8.67 -18.73 3.91
CA LEU A 120 8.33 -18.71 5.32
C LEU A 120 9.59 -18.82 6.16
N GLY A 121 9.85 -17.84 7.01
CA GLY A 121 10.95 -17.90 7.96
C GLY A 121 10.58 -18.71 9.21
N ALA A 122 11.57 -19.03 10.05
CA ALA A 122 11.37 -19.87 11.23
C ALA A 122 10.34 -19.25 12.19
N ALA A 123 9.31 -20.03 12.55
CA ALA A 123 8.17 -19.58 13.35
C ALA A 123 7.48 -18.31 12.82
N GLY A 124 7.54 -18.07 11.50
CA GLY A 124 6.94 -16.90 10.85
C GLY A 124 7.80 -15.63 10.86
N THR A 125 8.84 -15.57 11.69
CA THR A 125 9.78 -14.44 11.73
C THR A 125 10.66 -14.40 10.48
N ASN A 126 11.05 -13.21 10.02
CA ASN A 126 11.89 -13.02 8.82
C ASN A 126 11.36 -13.70 7.55
N SER A 127 10.04 -13.80 7.43
CA SER A 127 9.39 -14.29 6.21
C SER A 127 9.53 -13.25 5.11
N THR A 128 9.63 -13.68 3.86
CA THR A 128 9.76 -12.77 2.72
C THR A 128 8.51 -12.77 1.88
N VAL A 129 8.00 -11.59 1.57
CA VAL A 129 6.90 -11.38 0.62
C VAL A 129 7.38 -10.63 -0.61
N ARG A 130 6.73 -10.85 -1.74
CA ARG A 130 6.97 -10.11 -2.98
C ARG A 130 5.70 -9.37 -3.38
N GLY A 131 5.82 -8.05 -3.49
CA GLY A 131 4.78 -7.18 -4.02
C GLY A 131 5.02 -6.82 -5.48
N VAL A 132 3.97 -6.88 -6.28
CA VAL A 132 3.96 -6.38 -7.66
C VAL A 132 2.66 -5.61 -7.89
N GLY A 133 2.79 -4.37 -8.34
CA GLY A 133 1.64 -3.50 -8.52
C GLY A 133 1.91 -2.34 -9.46
N THR A 134 0.92 -1.45 -9.53
CA THR A 134 0.90 -0.27 -10.38
C THR A 134 0.33 0.92 -9.61
N PHE A 135 0.90 2.09 -9.86
CA PHE A 135 0.33 3.38 -9.53
C PHE A 135 -0.16 4.05 -10.82
N ILE A 136 -1.34 4.65 -10.78
CA ILE A 136 -1.97 5.28 -11.94
C ILE A 136 -2.51 6.65 -11.51
N SER A 137 -2.11 7.72 -12.21
CA SER A 137 -2.70 9.05 -12.02
C SER A 137 -2.53 9.98 -13.24
N PRO A 138 -3.57 10.73 -13.64
CA PRO A 138 -3.41 11.86 -14.56
C PRO A 138 -2.56 13.00 -13.99
N GLY A 139 -2.39 13.09 -12.66
CA GLY A 139 -1.66 14.18 -11.99
C GLY A 139 -0.13 14.03 -11.98
N THR A 140 0.40 12.85 -12.31
CA THR A 140 1.84 12.58 -12.41
C THR A 140 2.34 12.72 -13.86
N ALA A 141 3.64 12.93 -14.04
CA ALA A 141 4.25 13.08 -15.36
C ALA A 141 4.07 11.81 -16.19
N ASN A 142 4.44 10.66 -15.63
CA ASN A 142 4.03 9.36 -16.11
C ASN A 142 2.62 9.07 -15.61
N LYS A 143 1.77 8.47 -16.45
CA LYS A 143 0.37 8.17 -16.09
C LYS A 143 0.22 6.83 -15.39
N ILE A 144 1.19 5.94 -15.61
CA ILE A 144 1.27 4.60 -15.05
C ILE A 144 2.72 4.39 -14.65
N ASP A 145 2.94 4.07 -13.37
CA ASP A 145 4.25 3.76 -12.81
C ASP A 145 4.17 2.43 -12.07
N PRO A 146 5.25 1.65 -12.01
CA PRO A 146 5.25 0.39 -11.27
C PRO A 146 5.33 0.63 -9.74
N ALA A 147 4.83 -0.32 -8.98
CA ALA A 147 5.03 -0.43 -7.54
C ALA A 147 5.58 -1.82 -7.18
N TRP A 148 6.62 -1.86 -6.34
CA TRP A 148 7.28 -3.13 -5.97
C TRP A 148 7.38 -3.29 -4.45
N GLY A 149 7.43 -4.54 -3.99
CA GLY A 149 7.74 -4.85 -2.58
C GLY A 149 9.23 -4.65 -2.28
N GLY A 150 9.56 -4.11 -1.12
CA GLY A 150 10.93 -3.75 -0.73
C GLY A 150 11.40 -2.38 -1.24
N GLY A 151 10.57 -1.64 -1.98
CA GLY A 151 10.88 -0.30 -2.51
C GLY A 151 10.53 -0.19 -3.99
N ALA A 152 11.06 0.83 -4.67
CA ALA A 152 10.76 1.13 -6.07
C ALA A 152 11.48 0.23 -7.11
N THR A 153 12.09 -0.88 -6.68
CA THR A 153 13.00 -1.67 -7.52
C THR A 153 12.40 -3.05 -7.81
N PRO A 154 12.35 -3.50 -9.08
CA PRO A 154 11.90 -4.85 -9.40
C PRO A 154 12.75 -5.93 -8.71
N GLY A 155 12.11 -7.03 -8.31
CA GLY A 155 12.78 -8.22 -7.80
C GLY A 155 13.18 -8.17 -6.32
N THR A 156 12.99 -7.05 -5.64
CA THR A 156 13.17 -6.98 -4.18
C THR A 156 12.05 -7.71 -3.44
N VAL A 157 12.37 -8.21 -2.26
CA VAL A 157 11.42 -8.81 -1.32
C VAL A 157 11.33 -7.93 -0.08
N ALA A 158 10.17 -7.92 0.55
CA ALA A 158 9.98 -7.31 1.86
C ALA A 158 10.04 -8.38 2.94
N THR A 159 10.77 -8.10 4.02
CA THR A 159 10.83 -8.97 5.19
C THR A 159 9.72 -8.61 6.15
N VAL A 160 8.85 -9.57 6.46
CA VAL A 160 7.71 -9.43 7.36
C VAL A 160 7.77 -10.48 8.45
N ASP A 161 7.16 -10.18 9.60
CA ASP A 161 6.90 -11.16 10.64
C ASP A 161 5.45 -11.63 10.50
N THR A 162 5.23 -12.89 10.12
CA THR A 162 3.88 -13.43 9.94
C THR A 162 3.24 -13.91 11.24
N SER A 163 4.00 -13.95 12.35
CA SER A 163 3.49 -14.40 13.65
C SER A 163 2.74 -13.32 14.44
N ILE A 164 2.71 -12.09 13.90
CA ILE A 164 2.06 -10.93 14.52
C ILE A 164 0.92 -10.39 13.65
N THR A 165 0.07 -9.57 14.25
CA THR A 165 -0.88 -8.75 13.50
C THR A 165 -0.13 -7.73 12.65
N ASN A 166 -0.35 -7.76 11.34
CA ASN A 166 0.25 -6.84 10.40
C ASN A 166 -0.79 -5.83 9.94
N TYR A 167 -0.66 -4.59 10.42
CA TYR A 167 -1.45 -3.46 9.92
C TYR A 167 -0.95 -3.03 8.54
N ILE A 168 -1.89 -2.71 7.66
CA ILE A 168 -1.63 -2.14 6.34
C ILE A 168 -1.61 -0.62 6.49
N ASN A 169 -0.41 -0.05 6.43
CA ASN A 169 -0.16 1.38 6.52
C ASN A 169 -0.05 1.93 5.10
N PHE A 170 -0.83 2.94 4.76
CA PHE A 170 -0.64 3.69 3.53
C PHE A 170 0.12 4.96 3.88
N ASN A 171 1.27 5.14 3.25
CA ASN A 171 2.19 6.19 3.57
C ASN A 171 2.55 7.00 2.33
N ILE A 172 2.89 8.27 2.56
CA ILE A 172 3.28 9.18 1.49
C ILE A 172 4.38 10.12 1.92
N ALA A 173 5.34 10.35 1.03
CA ALA A 173 6.32 11.43 1.14
C ALA A 173 6.14 12.42 -0.01
N CYS A 174 6.50 13.68 0.22
CA CYS A 174 6.48 14.75 -0.78
C CYS A 174 7.83 15.47 -0.76
N SER A 175 8.39 15.84 -1.90
CA SER A 175 9.67 16.57 -1.93
C SER A 175 9.55 18.05 -1.53
N ALA A 176 8.34 18.60 -1.42
CA ALA A 176 8.12 20.00 -1.09
C ALA A 176 6.92 20.18 -0.16
N SER A 177 7.15 20.90 0.95
CA SER A 177 6.09 21.30 1.88
C SER A 177 5.28 22.45 1.32
N SER A 178 3.98 22.22 1.11
CA SER A 178 3.02 23.27 0.73
C SER A 178 1.62 22.85 1.20
N ALA A 179 0.80 23.82 1.61
CA ALA A 179 -0.59 23.58 2.01
C ALA A 179 -1.47 23.12 0.83
N SER A 180 -1.06 23.43 -0.40
CA SER A 180 -1.75 23.07 -1.64
C SER A 180 -1.17 21.82 -2.31
N ASN A 181 -0.07 21.29 -1.77
CA ASN A 181 0.37 19.93 -2.06
C ASN A 181 -0.44 19.03 -1.13
N THR A 182 -1.44 18.33 -1.66
CA THR A 182 -2.38 17.57 -0.83
C THR A 182 -2.59 16.16 -1.36
N VAL A 183 -2.72 15.20 -0.46
CA VAL A 183 -3.17 13.85 -0.80
C VAL A 183 -4.20 13.34 0.20
N THR A 184 -5.23 12.67 -0.32
CA THR A 184 -6.25 11.97 0.46
C THR A 184 -6.45 10.57 -0.09
N ILE A 185 -6.87 9.64 0.76
CA ILE A 185 -7.46 8.36 0.39
C ILE A 185 -8.98 8.53 0.39
N GLN A 186 -9.65 8.02 -0.64
CA GLN A 186 -11.10 7.97 -0.77
C GLN A 186 -11.64 6.54 -0.68
N GLN A 187 -10.80 5.55 -0.97
CA GLN A 187 -11.15 4.14 -0.83
C GLN A 187 -9.91 3.30 -0.54
N LEU A 188 -10.03 2.36 0.39
CA LEU A 188 -9.02 1.34 0.67
C LEU A 188 -9.70 -0.04 0.76
N LEU A 189 -9.24 -0.98 -0.06
CA LEU A 189 -9.70 -2.36 -0.09
C LEU A 189 -8.50 -3.30 0.10
N VAL A 190 -8.69 -4.34 0.89
CA VAL A 190 -7.73 -5.45 1.04
C VAL A 190 -8.47 -6.75 0.84
N PHE A 191 -7.97 -7.56 -0.08
CA PHE A 191 -8.50 -8.87 -0.40
C PHE A 191 -7.49 -9.95 -0.03
N GLY A 192 -7.96 -11.07 0.50
CA GLY A 192 -7.20 -12.29 0.65
C GLY A 192 -7.19 -13.07 -0.67
N LEU A 193 -5.99 -13.41 -1.13
CA LEU A 193 -5.76 -14.27 -2.28
C LEU A 193 -5.43 -15.67 -1.74
N ASN A 194 -6.39 -16.59 -1.86
CA ASN A 194 -6.22 -18.00 -1.50
C ASN A 194 -5.52 -18.78 -2.60
#